data_AF-E0QPH5-F1
#
_entry.id   AF-E0QPH5-F1
#
_cell.length_a   1.000
_cell.length_b   1.000
_cell.length_c   1.000
_cell.angle_alpha   90.00
_cell.angle_beta   90.00
_cell.angle_gamma   90.00
#
_symmetry.space_group_name_H-M   'P 1'
#
loop_
_entity.id
_entity.type
_entity.pdbx_description
1 polymer ?
#
loop_
_entity_poly.entity_id
_entity_poly.type
_entity_poly.pdbx_seq_one_letter_code
_entity_poly.pdbx_strand_id
1 'polypeptide(L)'
;MKTRFRPFFSSRHAVAITAAVAMAISLGACGYTPKLVSSPTGGKQPPALSETRINALVNEANQVAAAGDAAKDWQQLAPRFLNPALAMRNGEYRVASVANGATVKPLPLAKPQIMTVSQAGSWPRYLFTVSAGAQNEAPQMFAFVQSQARANYGLWGHVRLFPKAKFPATFKPEVGSPAVPAKSKELVVNPGAVAAAYVKVLNNPGDSAKNRFDFGADSFVAAYNHRRDSYQQLASKSHGLQVNVNAKPGAGFVGLGTISGEALIMAELQYDVTMKSSRPLNLNPVAQAWVGKNTATSTLNETHTALVLFKIPKRGHDAKIRALGAAEAVTAMSAD
;
A
#
# COMPACT_ATOMS: atom_id res chain seq x y z
N MET A 1 -53.05 -14.91 51.28
CA MET A 1 -51.78 -15.30 50.62
C MET A 1 -51.68 -14.55 49.29
N LYS A 2 -50.90 -13.46 49.19
CA LYS A 2 -50.63 -12.76 47.93
C LYS A 2 -49.13 -12.87 47.62
N THR A 3 -48.87 -13.41 46.44
CA THR A 3 -47.57 -13.78 45.89
C THR A 3 -46.74 -12.57 45.49
N ARG A 4 -45.42 -12.72 45.65
CA ARG A 4 -44.35 -11.76 45.31
C ARG A 4 -44.26 -11.54 43.79
N PHE A 5 -43.92 -10.31 43.39
CA PHE A 5 -43.18 -10.05 42.16
C PHE A 5 -42.06 -9.05 42.48
N ARG A 6 -40.80 -9.49 42.36
CA ARG A 6 -39.62 -8.62 42.34
C ARG A 6 -39.22 -8.45 40.87
N PRO A 7 -39.03 -7.22 40.35
CA PRO A 7 -38.49 -7.06 39.01
C PRO A 7 -36.98 -7.33 39.03
N PHE A 8 -36.56 -8.22 38.13
CA PHE A 8 -35.17 -8.53 37.84
C PHE A 8 -34.62 -7.42 36.94
N PHE A 9 -33.92 -6.44 37.50
CA PHE A 9 -33.16 -5.48 36.69
C PHE A 9 -31.91 -6.17 36.16
N SER A 10 -31.96 -6.61 34.89
CA SER A 10 -30.79 -7.02 34.13
C SER A 10 -29.91 -5.80 33.88
N SER A 11 -28.89 -5.63 34.71
CA SER A 11 -27.81 -4.69 34.47
C SER A 11 -26.99 -5.17 33.27
N ARG A 12 -27.28 -4.63 32.08
CA ARG A 12 -26.39 -4.72 30.92
C ARG A 12 -25.15 -3.87 31.22
N HIS A 13 -24.20 -4.44 31.92
CA HIS A 13 -22.86 -3.89 32.02
C HIS A 13 -22.22 -3.96 30.62
N ALA A 14 -22.38 -2.90 29.83
CA ALA A 14 -21.57 -2.68 28.65
C ALA A 14 -20.11 -2.65 29.12
N VAL A 15 -19.33 -3.65 28.72
CA VAL A 15 -17.89 -3.59 28.94
C VAL A 15 -17.37 -2.54 27.97
N ALA A 16 -16.73 -1.51 28.51
CA ALA A 16 -16.00 -0.53 27.71
C ALA A 16 -14.76 -1.22 27.10
N ILE A 17 -14.98 -2.06 26.10
CA ILE A 17 -13.93 -2.53 25.21
C ILE A 17 -13.76 -1.42 24.19
N THR A 18 -12.87 -0.48 24.51
CA THR A 18 -12.36 0.45 23.53
C THR A 18 -11.68 -0.39 22.45
N ALA A 19 -12.32 -0.58 21.30
CA ALA A 19 -11.71 -1.27 20.17
C ALA A 19 -10.59 -0.37 19.62
N ALA A 20 -9.41 -0.54 20.19
CA ALA A 20 -8.16 0.04 19.74
C ALA A 20 -7.55 -0.94 18.70
N VAL A 21 -6.77 -0.55 17.71
CA VAL A 21 -5.83 0.55 17.63
C VAL A 21 -5.76 0.94 16.14
N ALA A 22 -6.18 2.15 15.76
CA ALA A 22 -5.76 2.73 14.49
C ALA A 22 -4.27 3.11 14.62
N MET A 23 -3.40 2.11 14.64
CA MET A 23 -1.95 2.32 14.65
C MET A 23 -1.61 2.72 13.23
N ALA A 24 -1.67 4.02 12.97
CA ALA A 24 -0.89 4.64 11.92
C ALA A 24 0.57 4.33 12.27
N ILE A 25 1.09 3.20 11.77
CA ILE A 25 2.50 2.87 11.87
C ILE A 25 3.19 3.89 10.97
N SER A 26 3.58 5.02 11.55
CA SER A 26 4.60 5.86 10.98
C SER A 26 5.85 4.99 10.91
N LEU A 27 6.21 4.51 9.71
CA LEU A 27 7.54 3.96 9.49
C LEU A 27 8.51 5.04 9.97
N GLY A 28 9.22 4.75 11.07
CA GLY A 28 10.10 5.69 11.73
C GLY A 28 11.12 6.25 10.73
N ALA A 29 11.20 7.57 10.67
CA ALA A 29 12.12 8.31 9.83
C ALA A 29 13.55 8.19 10.39
N CYS A 30 14.29 7.16 9.97
CA CYS A 30 15.74 7.25 9.96
C CYS A 30 16.15 7.88 8.63
N GLY A 31 16.79 9.04 8.68
CA GLY A 31 17.31 9.73 7.50
C GLY A 31 18.26 8.82 6.73
N TYR A 32 17.82 8.33 5.57
CA TYR A 32 18.63 7.55 4.65
C TYR A 32 18.20 7.82 3.22
N THR A 33 19.15 8.21 2.39
CA THR A 33 18.98 8.37 0.94
C THR A 33 19.44 7.08 0.24
N PRO A 34 18.52 6.27 -0.35
CA PRO A 34 18.89 5.13 -1.20
C PRO A 34 19.83 5.57 -2.33
N LYS A 35 20.83 4.73 -2.63
CA LYS A 35 21.69 4.93 -3.80
C LYS A 35 20.88 4.65 -5.06
N LEU A 36 20.70 5.69 -5.85
CA LEU A 36 20.03 5.68 -7.15
C LEU A 36 21.08 5.49 -8.25
N VAL A 37 20.82 4.62 -9.23
CA VAL A 37 21.74 4.38 -10.34
C VAL A 37 20.98 4.61 -11.66
N SER A 38 21.51 5.46 -12.53
CA SER A 38 21.01 5.68 -13.90
C SER A 38 21.87 4.94 -14.93
N SER A 39 21.34 4.58 -16.10
CA SER A 39 22.05 3.76 -17.11
C SER A 39 21.59 4.04 -18.57
N PRO A 40 22.32 3.56 -19.61
CA PRO A 40 22.37 4.21 -20.94
C PRO A 40 21.25 3.81 -21.93
N THR A 41 21.35 4.35 -23.14
CA THR A 41 20.37 4.32 -24.24
C THR A 41 20.33 3.00 -25.03
N GLY A 42 19.15 2.39 -25.17
CA GLY A 42 18.94 1.24 -26.07
C GLY A 42 17.58 0.55 -25.95
N GLY A 43 16.68 0.82 -26.89
CA GLY A 43 15.38 0.14 -27.05
C GLY A 43 14.95 0.14 -28.53
N LYS A 44 14.40 -0.97 -29.03
CA LYS A 44 13.91 -1.06 -30.43
C LYS A 44 12.59 -0.31 -30.65
N GLN A 45 11.88 0.03 -29.59
CA GLN A 45 10.63 0.79 -29.61
C GLN A 45 10.81 2.12 -28.87
N PRO A 46 10.18 3.20 -29.35
CA PRO A 46 10.28 4.50 -28.70
C PRO A 46 9.64 4.48 -27.30
N PRO A 47 10.07 5.37 -26.40
CA PRO A 47 9.42 5.55 -25.11
C PRO A 47 7.98 6.03 -25.27
N ALA A 48 7.09 5.60 -24.38
CA ALA A 48 5.68 6.00 -24.40
C ALA A 48 5.48 7.50 -24.16
N LEU A 49 6.35 8.12 -23.37
CA LEU A 49 6.35 9.56 -23.07
C LEU A 49 7.75 10.12 -23.24
N SER A 50 7.84 11.37 -23.72
CA SER A 50 9.08 12.15 -23.62
C SER A 50 9.24 12.67 -22.19
N GLU A 51 10.47 13.01 -21.82
CA GLU A 51 10.78 13.60 -20.52
C GLU A 51 9.96 14.87 -20.23
N THR A 52 9.79 15.76 -21.22
CA THR A 52 8.95 16.95 -21.09
C THR A 52 7.50 16.61 -20.71
N ARG A 53 6.93 15.57 -21.34
CA ARG A 53 5.56 15.13 -21.02
C ARG A 53 5.48 14.45 -19.65
N ILE A 54 6.53 13.73 -19.24
CA ILE A 54 6.62 13.14 -17.90
C ILE A 54 6.61 14.27 -16.85
N ASN A 55 7.44 15.30 -17.02
CA ASN A 55 7.48 16.43 -16.11
C ASN A 55 6.15 17.19 -16.03
N ALA A 56 5.49 17.43 -17.18
CA ALA A 56 4.16 18.03 -17.20
C ALA A 56 3.13 17.18 -16.45
N LEU A 57 3.11 15.86 -16.70
CA LEU A 57 2.22 14.91 -16.06
C LEU A 57 2.39 14.89 -14.53
N VAL A 58 3.62 14.76 -14.03
CA VAL A 58 3.85 14.66 -12.59
C VAL A 58 3.59 15.98 -11.87
N ASN A 59 3.82 17.12 -12.53
CA ASN A 59 3.45 18.43 -11.98
C ASN A 59 1.93 18.60 -11.88
N GLU A 60 1.19 18.18 -12.90
CA GLU A 60 -0.28 18.22 -12.87
C GLU A 60 -0.84 17.27 -11.79
N ALA A 61 -0.31 16.04 -11.70
CA ALA A 61 -0.69 15.11 -10.64
C ALA A 61 -0.36 15.67 -9.24
N ASN A 62 0.76 16.39 -9.09
CA ASN A 62 1.12 17.08 -7.85
C ASN A 62 0.11 18.18 -7.48
N GLN A 63 -0.35 18.96 -8.45
CA GLN A 63 -1.37 20.00 -8.23
C GLN A 63 -2.71 19.39 -7.83
N VAL A 64 -3.14 18.34 -8.53
CA VAL A 64 -4.36 17.58 -8.19
C VAL A 64 -4.27 16.99 -6.78
N ALA A 65 -3.12 16.39 -6.43
CA ALA A 65 -2.88 15.87 -5.08
C ALA A 65 -2.98 16.98 -4.02
N ALA A 66 -2.31 18.13 -4.24
CA ALA A 66 -2.33 19.24 -3.30
C ALA A 66 -3.74 19.82 -3.10
N ALA A 67 -4.53 19.95 -4.17
CA ALA A 67 -5.92 20.41 -4.08
C ALA A 67 -6.80 19.44 -3.30
N GLY A 68 -6.74 18.14 -3.64
CA GLY A 68 -7.46 17.10 -2.90
C GLY A 68 -7.05 17.01 -1.44
N ASP A 69 -5.77 17.18 -1.14
CA ASP A 69 -5.23 17.16 0.23
C ASP A 69 -5.72 18.34 1.07
N ALA A 70 -5.72 19.54 0.48
CA ALA A 70 -6.22 20.75 1.13
C ALA A 70 -7.72 20.65 1.42
N ALA A 71 -8.50 20.09 0.48
CA ALA A 71 -9.93 19.87 0.64
C ALA A 71 -10.27 18.62 1.47
N LYS A 72 -9.32 17.71 1.68
CA LYS A 72 -9.55 16.34 2.19
C LYS A 72 -10.64 15.60 1.40
N ASP A 73 -10.68 15.83 0.09
CA ASP A 73 -11.72 15.33 -0.82
C ASP A 73 -11.11 14.45 -1.91
N TRP A 74 -11.39 13.15 -1.82
CA TRP A 74 -10.86 12.17 -2.77
C TRP A 74 -11.46 12.33 -4.17
N GLN A 75 -12.64 12.95 -4.31
CA GLN A 75 -13.28 13.15 -5.61
C GLN A 75 -12.45 14.10 -6.48
N GLN A 76 -11.76 15.07 -5.86
CA GLN A 76 -10.86 15.98 -6.55
C GLN A 76 -9.62 15.29 -7.11
N LEU A 77 -9.28 14.10 -6.62
CA LEU A 77 -8.14 13.32 -7.10
C LEU A 77 -8.43 12.53 -8.38
N ALA A 78 -9.71 12.24 -8.66
CA ALA A 78 -10.16 11.38 -9.75
C ALA A 78 -9.59 11.72 -11.16
N PRO A 79 -9.27 12.98 -11.52
CA PRO A 79 -8.64 13.28 -12.80
C PRO A 79 -7.25 12.66 -12.99
N ARG A 80 -6.51 12.40 -11.89
CA ARG A 80 -5.11 11.96 -11.92
C ARG A 80 -4.78 10.81 -10.99
N PHE A 81 -5.73 10.26 -10.26
CA PHE A 81 -5.52 9.11 -9.38
C PHE A 81 -6.42 7.95 -9.83
N LEU A 82 -5.90 6.73 -9.71
CA LEU A 82 -6.60 5.49 -9.99
C LEU A 82 -6.62 4.63 -8.72
N ASN A 83 -7.46 3.61 -8.67
CA ASN A 83 -7.35 2.60 -7.62
C ASN A 83 -6.07 1.75 -7.82
N PRO A 84 -5.35 1.40 -6.75
CA PRO A 84 -5.71 1.60 -5.33
C PRO A 84 -5.35 2.96 -4.71
N ALA A 85 -4.54 3.82 -5.36
CA ALA A 85 -4.13 5.11 -4.78
C ALA A 85 -5.30 5.99 -4.33
N LEU A 86 -6.40 6.06 -5.10
CA LEU A 86 -7.63 6.77 -4.71
C LEU A 86 -8.18 6.28 -3.38
N ALA A 87 -8.39 4.96 -3.25
CA ALA A 87 -8.94 4.35 -2.04
C ALA A 87 -8.03 4.57 -0.83
N MET A 88 -6.71 4.42 -1.01
CA MET A 88 -5.73 4.67 0.05
C MET A 88 -5.77 6.13 0.51
N ARG A 89 -5.81 7.09 -0.42
CA ARG A 89 -5.82 8.52 -0.09
C ARG A 89 -7.12 8.95 0.59
N ASN A 90 -8.26 8.43 0.14
CA ASN A 90 -9.55 8.62 0.83
C ASN A 90 -9.51 8.09 2.28
N GLY A 91 -8.86 6.94 2.48
CA GLY A 91 -8.63 6.39 3.82
C GLY A 91 -7.83 7.33 4.72
N GLU A 92 -6.74 7.88 4.20
CA GLU A 92 -5.92 8.88 4.90
C GLU A 92 -6.72 10.16 5.22
N TYR A 93 -7.57 10.63 4.30
CA TYR A 93 -8.46 11.78 4.53
C TYR A 93 -9.46 11.51 5.65
N ARG A 94 -10.07 10.32 5.69
CA ARG A 94 -11.00 9.93 6.76
C ARG A 94 -10.31 9.88 8.11
N VAL A 95 -9.13 9.27 8.19
CA VAL A 95 -8.34 9.28 9.43
C VAL A 95 -7.99 10.72 9.86
N ALA A 96 -7.54 11.55 8.93
CA ALA A 96 -7.18 12.95 9.20
C ALA A 96 -8.37 13.87 9.50
N SER A 97 -9.61 13.44 9.25
CA SER A 97 -10.82 14.20 9.58
C SER A 97 -11.21 14.05 11.06
N VAL A 98 -10.80 12.94 11.71
CA VAL A 98 -11.18 12.62 13.09
C VAL A 98 -10.01 12.58 14.06
N ALA A 99 -8.78 12.47 13.58
CA ALA A 99 -7.59 12.57 14.41
C ALA A 99 -7.23 14.05 14.65
N ASN A 100 -7.34 14.51 15.90
CA ASN A 100 -7.01 15.89 16.29
C ASN A 100 -5.62 16.30 15.80
N GLY A 101 -5.54 17.34 14.98
CA GLY A 101 -4.28 17.88 14.45
C GLY A 101 -3.60 17.02 13.38
N ALA A 102 -4.22 15.92 12.92
CA ALA A 102 -3.63 15.09 11.88
C ALA A 102 -3.70 15.80 10.51
N THR A 103 -2.53 16.08 9.96
CA THR A 103 -2.36 16.53 8.58
C THR A 103 -2.07 15.35 7.69
N VAL A 104 -2.69 15.33 6.51
CA VAL A 104 -2.34 14.37 5.48
C VAL A 104 -0.98 14.74 4.92
N LYS A 105 -0.03 13.80 4.94
CA LYS A 105 1.32 14.07 4.41
C LYS A 105 1.23 14.28 2.89
N PRO A 106 1.75 15.39 2.34
CA PRO A 106 1.78 15.61 0.89
C PRO A 106 2.57 14.53 0.16
N LEU A 107 2.18 14.26 -1.08
CA LEU A 107 2.94 13.38 -1.99
C LEU A 107 3.93 14.22 -2.82
N PRO A 108 5.24 13.97 -2.74
CA PRO A 108 6.24 14.71 -3.54
C PRO A 108 6.30 14.20 -4.99
N LEU A 109 5.23 14.43 -5.77
CA LEU A 109 5.13 13.92 -7.14
C LEU A 109 6.01 14.71 -8.13
N ALA A 110 6.18 16.00 -7.91
CA ALA A 110 6.98 16.87 -8.77
C ALA A 110 8.49 16.64 -8.62
N LYS A 111 9.25 17.05 -9.65
CA LYS A 111 10.75 17.02 -9.70
C LYS A 111 11.35 15.64 -9.36
N PRO A 112 10.97 14.58 -10.10
CA PRO A 112 11.50 13.25 -9.84
C PRO A 112 13.01 13.18 -10.11
N GLN A 113 13.73 12.44 -9.27
CA GLN A 113 15.16 12.13 -9.40
C GLN A 113 15.42 10.98 -10.37
N ILE A 114 14.47 10.04 -10.47
CA ILE A 114 14.48 8.97 -11.48
C ILE A 114 13.15 9.01 -12.22
N MET A 115 13.21 8.83 -13.53
CA MET A 115 12.06 8.61 -14.41
C MET A 115 12.32 7.36 -15.26
N THR A 116 11.35 6.46 -15.30
CA THR A 116 11.38 5.28 -16.16
C THR A 116 10.00 5.06 -16.73
N VAL A 117 9.88 5.13 -18.05
CA VAL A 117 8.61 4.97 -18.76
C VAL A 117 8.62 3.68 -19.56
N SER A 118 7.47 3.05 -19.78
CA SER A 118 7.37 1.90 -20.69
C SER A 118 7.71 2.30 -22.13
N GLN A 119 8.10 1.31 -22.94
CA GLN A 119 8.07 1.42 -24.39
C GLN A 119 6.62 1.60 -24.89
N ALA A 120 6.45 2.19 -26.07
CA ALA A 120 5.13 2.56 -26.61
C ALA A 120 4.36 1.40 -27.26
N GLY A 121 4.96 0.22 -27.44
CA GLY A 121 4.43 -0.82 -28.32
C GLY A 121 3.21 -1.59 -27.84
N SER A 122 2.78 -1.43 -26.59
CA SER A 122 1.59 -2.09 -26.07
C SER A 122 0.89 -1.27 -24.99
N TRP A 123 -0.33 -1.68 -24.69
CA TRP A 123 -1.15 -1.20 -23.59
C TRP A 123 -1.28 -2.28 -22.51
N PRO A 124 -1.45 -1.91 -21.23
CA PRO A 124 -1.32 -0.55 -20.68
C PRO A 124 0.14 -0.04 -20.69
N ARG A 125 0.31 1.28 -20.63
CA ARG A 125 1.62 1.93 -20.53
C ARG A 125 1.86 2.45 -19.12
N TYR A 126 3.12 2.42 -18.69
CA TYR A 126 3.48 2.68 -17.31
C TYR A 126 4.56 3.75 -17.20
N LEU A 127 4.54 4.46 -16.09
CA LEU A 127 5.59 5.38 -15.69
C LEU A 127 5.91 5.15 -14.22
N PHE A 128 7.18 4.94 -13.93
CA PHE A 128 7.75 4.96 -12.60
C PHE A 128 8.55 6.23 -12.40
N THR A 129 8.32 6.88 -11.28
CA THR A 129 9.14 8.02 -10.84
C THR A 129 9.59 7.81 -9.40
N VAL A 130 10.77 8.30 -9.07
CA VAL A 130 11.28 8.34 -7.69
C VAL A 130 11.59 9.78 -7.34
N SER A 131 11.01 10.28 -6.26
CA SER A 131 11.26 11.62 -5.74
C SER A 131 11.84 11.56 -4.34
N ALA A 132 12.63 12.56 -3.97
CA ALA A 132 13.08 12.71 -2.60
C ALA A 132 11.86 12.84 -1.66
N GLY A 133 11.99 12.29 -0.45
CA GLY A 133 11.04 12.58 0.62
C GLY A 133 11.19 14.03 1.09
N ALA A 134 10.26 14.48 1.94
CA ALA A 134 10.50 15.67 2.75
C ALA A 134 11.76 15.48 3.63
N GLN A 135 12.27 16.54 4.25
CA GLN A 135 13.49 16.48 5.07
C GLN A 135 13.48 15.27 6.03
N ASN A 136 14.52 14.42 5.94
CA ASN A 136 14.69 13.17 6.68
C ASN A 136 13.67 12.04 6.40
N GLU A 137 12.77 12.19 5.43
CA GLU A 137 11.89 11.12 4.96
C GLU A 137 12.53 10.31 3.84
N ALA A 138 12.23 9.01 3.82
CA ALA A 138 12.68 8.13 2.74
C ALA A 138 12.09 8.57 1.39
N PRO A 139 12.86 8.45 0.28
CA PRO A 139 12.32 8.68 -1.05
C PRO A 139 11.09 7.85 -1.34
N GLN A 140 10.22 8.40 -2.17
CA GLN A 140 8.99 7.76 -2.58
C GLN A 140 9.05 7.39 -4.04
N MET A 141 8.50 6.23 -4.36
CA MET A 141 8.31 5.80 -5.74
C MET A 141 6.82 5.84 -6.08
N PHE A 142 6.51 6.35 -7.25
CA PHE A 142 5.16 6.51 -7.77
C PHE A 142 5.00 5.72 -9.07
N ALA A 143 3.89 5.00 -9.16
CA ALA A 143 3.49 4.24 -10.33
C ALA A 143 2.28 4.90 -11.01
N PHE A 144 2.45 5.29 -12.26
CA PHE A 144 1.38 5.84 -13.09
C PHE A 144 1.03 4.85 -14.20
N VAL A 145 -0.25 4.80 -14.54
CA VAL A 145 -0.81 3.91 -15.57
C VAL A 145 -1.60 4.73 -16.57
N GLN A 146 -1.41 4.40 -17.85
CA GLN A 146 -2.29 4.78 -18.94
C GLN A 146 -2.87 3.51 -19.55
N SER A 147 -4.18 3.31 -19.38
CA SER A 147 -4.84 2.06 -19.79
C SER A 147 -4.99 1.92 -21.31
N GLN A 148 -5.19 3.04 -22.01
CA GLN A 148 -5.42 3.10 -23.46
C GLN A 148 -5.00 4.45 -24.05
N ALA A 149 -4.91 4.53 -25.38
CA ALA A 149 -4.37 5.69 -26.12
C ALA A 149 -4.92 7.06 -25.73
N ARG A 150 -6.22 7.13 -25.42
CA ARG A 150 -6.91 8.39 -25.10
C ARG A 150 -7.14 8.57 -23.60
N ALA A 151 -6.75 7.61 -22.76
CA ALA A 151 -6.85 7.76 -21.32
C ALA A 151 -5.72 8.68 -20.82
N ASN A 152 -6.00 9.42 -19.76
CA ASN A 152 -4.96 10.13 -19.02
C ASN A 152 -4.08 9.12 -18.27
N TYR A 153 -2.79 9.45 -18.11
CA TYR A 153 -1.99 8.80 -17.07
C TYR A 153 -2.54 9.20 -15.70
N GLY A 154 -2.79 8.21 -14.85
CA GLY A 154 -3.18 8.41 -13.47
C GLY A 154 -2.25 7.65 -12.51
N LEU A 155 -2.01 8.24 -11.34
CA LEU A 155 -1.29 7.63 -10.23
C LEU A 155 -2.07 6.40 -9.76
N TRP A 156 -1.51 5.22 -10.00
CA TRP A 156 -2.06 3.95 -9.57
C TRP A 156 -1.64 3.61 -8.14
N GLY A 157 -0.41 3.98 -7.77
CA GLY A 157 0.13 3.63 -6.47
C GLY A 157 1.40 4.39 -6.12
N HIS A 158 1.72 4.41 -4.84
CA HIS A 158 2.99 4.93 -4.33
C HIS A 158 3.51 4.07 -3.19
N VAL A 159 4.82 4.09 -2.98
CA VAL A 159 5.48 3.44 -1.85
C VAL A 159 6.56 4.34 -1.27
N ARG A 160 6.83 4.21 0.03
CA ARG A 160 8.07 4.73 0.63
C ARG A 160 9.13 3.66 0.52
N LEU A 161 10.31 4.01 0.01
CA LEU A 161 11.41 3.07 -0.10
C LEU A 161 11.94 2.71 1.30
N PHE A 162 12.30 1.45 1.51
CA PHE A 162 12.81 1.00 2.80
C PHE A 162 14.22 1.53 3.06
N PRO A 163 14.59 1.76 4.33
CA PRO A 163 15.97 2.04 4.70
C PRO A 163 16.90 0.96 4.16
N LYS A 164 18.08 1.34 3.67
CA LYS A 164 19.12 0.44 3.11
C LYS A 164 18.69 -0.32 1.85
N ALA A 165 17.47 -0.15 1.34
CA ALA A 165 17.10 -0.68 0.04
C ALA A 165 17.98 -0.08 -1.06
N LYS A 166 18.49 -0.93 -1.95
CA LYS A 166 19.24 -0.52 -3.14
C LYS A 166 18.27 -0.52 -4.31
N PHE A 167 17.92 0.67 -4.79
CA PHE A 167 17.08 0.81 -5.97
C PHE A 167 17.89 0.36 -7.20
N PRO A 168 17.37 -0.54 -8.05
CA PRO A 168 18.12 -1.04 -9.20
C PRO A 168 18.27 0.04 -10.27
N ALA A 169 19.26 -0.14 -11.13
CA ALA A 169 19.41 0.71 -12.29
C ALA A 169 18.29 0.46 -13.30
N THR A 170 17.62 1.52 -13.71
CA THR A 170 16.48 1.47 -14.65
C THR A 170 16.83 2.11 -15.99
N PHE A 171 16.02 1.80 -17.01
CA PHE A 171 16.10 2.50 -18.28
C PHE A 171 15.77 3.97 -18.10
N LYS A 172 16.55 4.84 -18.74
CA LYS A 172 16.26 6.27 -18.84
C LYS A 172 14.98 6.52 -19.66
N PRO A 173 14.29 7.65 -19.43
CA PRO A 173 13.01 7.89 -20.08
C PRO A 173 13.12 8.06 -21.60
N GLU A 174 14.28 8.44 -22.15
CA GLU A 174 14.49 8.55 -23.61
C GLU A 174 14.51 7.17 -24.30
N VAL A 175 14.70 6.09 -23.53
CA VAL A 175 14.86 4.73 -24.03
C VAL A 175 13.56 3.96 -23.98
N GLY A 176 12.83 4.12 -22.88
CA GLY A 176 11.71 3.26 -22.55
C GLY A 176 12.15 1.90 -22.02
N SER A 177 11.48 1.46 -20.97
CA SER A 177 11.62 0.14 -20.36
C SER A 177 10.72 -0.87 -21.05
N PRO A 178 11.15 -2.13 -21.23
CA PRO A 178 10.26 -3.19 -21.67
C PRO A 178 9.12 -3.40 -20.65
N ALA A 179 7.95 -3.75 -21.17
CA ALA A 179 6.83 -4.19 -20.34
C ALA A 179 7.15 -5.56 -19.72
N VAL A 180 6.55 -5.82 -18.55
CA VAL A 180 6.75 -7.09 -17.83
C VAL A 180 5.44 -7.89 -17.86
N PRO A 181 5.33 -8.95 -18.69
CA PRO A 181 4.12 -9.77 -18.74
C PRO A 181 3.85 -10.49 -17.42
N ALA A 182 2.58 -10.54 -17.01
CA ALA A 182 2.15 -11.18 -15.76
C ALA A 182 2.57 -12.66 -15.65
N LYS A 183 2.63 -13.36 -16.78
CA LYS A 183 2.97 -14.79 -16.91
C LYS A 183 4.41 -15.01 -17.41
N SER A 184 5.28 -13.99 -17.35
CA SER A 184 6.66 -14.14 -17.79
C SER A 184 7.37 -15.26 -17.01
N LYS A 185 7.91 -16.24 -17.75
CA LYS A 185 8.70 -17.34 -17.19
C LYS A 185 10.18 -16.98 -17.07
N GLU A 186 10.59 -15.80 -17.54
CA GLU A 186 11.99 -15.36 -17.54
C GLU A 186 12.49 -14.93 -16.16
N LEU A 187 11.58 -14.78 -15.20
CA LEU A 187 11.85 -14.32 -13.84
C LEU A 187 11.74 -15.47 -12.83
N VAL A 188 12.35 -15.32 -11.65
CA VAL A 188 12.33 -16.34 -10.59
C VAL A 188 10.93 -16.67 -10.06
N VAL A 189 9.99 -15.72 -10.21
CA VAL A 189 8.55 -15.91 -10.02
C VAL A 189 7.80 -15.20 -11.14
N ASN A 190 6.65 -15.74 -11.55
CA ASN A 190 5.75 -15.01 -12.45
C ASN A 190 5.37 -13.67 -11.80
N PRO A 191 5.48 -12.54 -12.49
CA PRO A 191 5.16 -11.21 -11.94
C PRO A 191 3.78 -11.13 -11.30
N GLY A 192 2.76 -11.70 -11.95
CA GLY A 192 1.39 -11.72 -11.41
C GLY A 192 1.20 -12.62 -10.17
N ALA A 193 2.19 -13.44 -9.81
CA ALA A 193 2.14 -14.34 -8.67
C ALA A 193 2.98 -13.85 -7.47
N VAL A 194 3.71 -12.73 -7.60
CA VAL A 194 4.61 -12.25 -6.53
C VAL A 194 3.83 -11.89 -5.26
N ALA A 195 2.69 -11.20 -5.42
CA ALA A 195 1.81 -10.82 -4.32
C ALA A 195 1.29 -12.04 -3.54
N ALA A 196 0.81 -13.06 -4.27
CA ALA A 196 0.32 -14.29 -3.66
C ALA A 196 1.43 -15.05 -2.93
N ALA A 197 2.64 -15.11 -3.49
CA ALA A 197 3.78 -15.75 -2.83
C ALA A 197 4.20 -15.00 -1.55
N TYR A 198 4.17 -13.67 -1.56
CA TYR A 198 4.50 -12.84 -0.41
C TYR A 198 3.46 -12.96 0.71
N VAL A 199 2.17 -12.95 0.36
CA VAL A 199 1.05 -13.14 1.31
C VAL A 199 1.12 -14.47 2.05
N LYS A 200 1.54 -15.54 1.38
CA LYS A 200 1.76 -16.83 2.06
C LYS A 200 2.73 -16.71 3.22
N VAL A 201 3.80 -15.93 3.05
CA VAL A 201 4.78 -15.69 4.12
C VAL A 201 4.22 -14.77 5.22
N LEU A 202 3.42 -13.76 4.86
CA LEU A 202 2.74 -12.90 5.85
C LEU A 202 1.81 -13.70 6.76
N ASN A 203 0.99 -14.59 6.18
CA ASN A 203 0.05 -15.41 6.93
C ASN A 203 0.73 -16.58 7.64
N ASN A 204 1.81 -17.11 7.08
CA ASN A 204 2.59 -18.20 7.65
C ASN A 204 4.10 -17.94 7.48
N PRO A 205 4.80 -17.40 8.51
CA PRO A 205 6.25 -17.17 8.46
C PRO A 205 7.08 -18.44 8.19
N GLY A 206 6.51 -19.62 8.39
CA GLY A 206 7.11 -20.92 8.08
C GLY A 206 6.97 -21.36 6.62
N ASP A 207 6.15 -20.70 5.80
CA ASP A 207 5.84 -21.14 4.44
C ASP A 207 7.09 -21.21 3.55
N SER A 208 7.20 -22.28 2.76
CA SER A 208 8.30 -22.51 1.81
C SER A 208 8.55 -21.35 0.83
N ALA A 209 7.53 -20.52 0.55
CA ALA A 209 7.65 -19.32 -0.27
C ALA A 209 8.74 -18.37 0.25
N LYS A 210 9.00 -18.35 1.57
CA LYS A 210 10.05 -17.53 2.19
C LYS A 210 11.43 -17.75 1.59
N ASN A 211 11.70 -18.94 1.06
CA ASN A 211 13.00 -19.29 0.47
C ASN A 211 13.31 -18.48 -0.81
N ARG A 212 12.27 -17.93 -1.46
CA ARG A 212 12.39 -17.08 -2.65
C ARG A 212 12.67 -15.61 -2.32
N PHE A 213 12.50 -15.20 -1.08
CA PHE A 213 12.58 -13.79 -0.66
C PHE A 213 13.79 -13.54 0.23
N ASP A 214 14.35 -12.35 0.10
CA ASP A 214 15.30 -11.76 1.05
C ASP A 214 14.58 -10.63 1.80
N PHE A 215 14.35 -10.87 3.09
CA PHE A 215 13.63 -9.96 3.99
C PHE A 215 14.56 -8.98 4.73
N GLY A 216 15.87 -8.97 4.46
CA GLY A 216 16.83 -8.19 5.25
C GLY A 216 16.58 -6.68 5.28
N ALA A 217 15.96 -6.12 4.24
CA ALA A 217 15.55 -4.71 4.17
C ALA A 217 14.02 -4.53 4.26
N ASP A 218 13.25 -5.60 4.47
CA ASP A 218 11.81 -5.60 4.38
C ASP A 218 11.15 -5.17 5.70
N SER A 219 10.93 -3.85 5.84
CA SER A 219 10.26 -3.32 7.03
C SER A 219 8.76 -3.60 7.07
N PHE A 220 8.14 -4.00 5.94
CA PHE A 220 6.69 -4.25 5.91
C PHE A 220 6.34 -5.56 6.61
N VAL A 221 7.10 -6.65 6.37
CA VAL A 221 6.88 -7.91 7.09
C VAL A 221 6.99 -7.72 8.60
N ALA A 222 8.01 -6.97 9.05
CA ALA A 222 8.20 -6.67 10.47
C ALA A 222 7.01 -5.88 11.04
N ALA A 223 6.56 -4.82 10.36
CA ALA A 223 5.41 -4.02 10.77
C ALA A 223 4.11 -4.82 10.80
N TYR A 224 3.88 -5.67 9.80
CA TYR A 224 2.71 -6.54 9.72
C TYR A 224 2.67 -7.54 10.88
N ASN A 225 3.79 -8.20 11.18
CA ASN A 225 3.88 -9.12 12.31
C ASN A 225 3.67 -8.40 13.64
N HIS A 226 4.33 -7.26 13.86
CA HIS A 226 4.14 -6.46 15.06
C HIS A 226 2.67 -6.06 15.28
N ARG A 227 1.98 -5.66 14.20
CA ARG A 227 0.54 -5.35 14.23
C ARG A 227 -0.29 -6.57 14.62
N ARG A 228 -0.05 -7.72 13.98
CA ARG A 228 -0.75 -8.98 14.29
C ARG A 228 -0.57 -9.34 15.77
N ASP A 229 0.65 -9.25 16.28
CA ASP A 229 0.97 -9.58 17.67
C ASP A 229 0.29 -8.59 18.63
N SER A 230 0.23 -7.30 18.28
CA SER A 230 -0.49 -6.28 19.05
C SER A 230 -1.99 -6.57 19.16
N TYR A 231 -2.63 -6.98 18.06
CA TYR A 231 -4.04 -7.39 18.08
C TYR A 231 -4.27 -8.68 18.90
N GLN A 232 -3.36 -9.64 18.82
CA GLN A 232 -3.44 -10.86 19.63
C GLN A 232 -3.30 -10.55 21.13
N GLN A 233 -2.41 -9.63 21.50
CA GLN A 233 -2.28 -9.16 22.88
C GLN A 233 -3.53 -8.41 23.37
N LEU A 234 -4.19 -7.65 22.49
CA LEU A 234 -5.46 -7.00 22.82
C LEU A 234 -6.56 -8.04 23.07
N ALA A 235 -6.65 -9.05 22.21
CA ALA A 235 -7.61 -10.14 22.35
C ALA A 235 -7.41 -10.93 23.65
N SER A 236 -6.16 -11.25 24.02
CA SER A 236 -5.86 -12.02 25.24
C SER A 236 -6.20 -11.26 26.54
N LYS A 237 -6.16 -9.93 26.51
CA LYS A 237 -6.54 -9.06 27.64
C LYS A 237 -8.04 -8.75 27.70
N SER A 238 -8.79 -9.07 26.66
CA SER A 238 -10.21 -8.68 26.51
C SER A 238 -11.11 -9.90 26.51
N HIS A 239 -11.85 -10.13 27.60
CA HIS A 239 -12.73 -11.30 27.71
C HIS A 239 -13.77 -11.36 26.58
N GLY A 240 -13.72 -12.45 25.81
CA GLY A 240 -14.67 -12.72 24.73
C GLY A 240 -14.34 -12.01 23.41
N LEU A 241 -13.22 -11.30 23.31
CA LEU A 241 -12.75 -10.71 22.05
C LEU A 241 -11.89 -11.72 21.29
N GLN A 242 -12.20 -11.92 20.01
CA GLN A 242 -11.39 -12.67 19.06
C GLN A 242 -10.96 -11.72 17.96
N VAL A 243 -9.68 -11.75 17.61
CA VAL A 243 -9.15 -10.97 16.48
C VAL A 243 -8.45 -11.89 15.50
N ASN A 244 -8.83 -11.78 14.23
CA ASN A 244 -8.18 -12.48 13.12
C ASN A 244 -7.58 -11.44 12.17
N VAL A 245 -6.32 -11.63 11.79
CA VAL A 245 -5.63 -10.79 10.81
C VAL A 245 -5.20 -11.69 9.65
N ASN A 246 -5.71 -11.41 8.45
CA ASN A 246 -5.46 -12.25 7.29
C ASN A 246 -5.16 -11.43 6.04
N ALA A 247 -4.01 -11.67 5.43
CA ALA A 247 -3.61 -11.05 4.17
C ALA A 247 -4.11 -11.86 2.95
N LYS A 248 -4.34 -11.17 1.84
CA LYS A 248 -4.71 -11.72 0.53
C LYS A 248 -4.03 -10.89 -0.59
N PRO A 249 -3.70 -11.48 -1.74
CA PRO A 249 -3.24 -10.71 -2.88
C PRO A 249 -4.32 -9.73 -3.35
N GLY A 250 -3.92 -8.52 -3.74
CA GLY A 250 -4.80 -7.54 -4.39
C GLY A 250 -5.03 -7.85 -5.86
N ALA A 251 -5.79 -6.99 -6.54
CA ALA A 251 -6.26 -7.26 -7.89
C ALA A 251 -5.25 -6.89 -8.99
N GLY A 252 -4.30 -5.99 -8.70
CA GLY A 252 -3.43 -5.41 -9.72
C GLY A 252 -1.95 -5.36 -9.36
N PHE A 253 -1.13 -5.25 -10.40
CA PHE A 253 0.26 -4.83 -10.29
C PHE A 253 0.64 -3.93 -11.47
N VAL A 254 1.64 -3.09 -11.27
CA VAL A 254 2.30 -2.29 -12.32
C VAL A 254 3.76 -2.69 -12.37
N GLY A 255 4.30 -2.88 -13.57
CA GLY A 255 5.62 -3.49 -13.73
C GLY A 255 6.45 -3.01 -14.91
N LEU A 256 7.73 -2.73 -14.67
CA LEU A 256 8.71 -2.34 -15.67
C LEU A 256 10.00 -3.15 -15.53
N GLY A 257 10.61 -3.51 -16.66
CA GLY A 257 11.91 -4.16 -16.69
C GLY A 257 13.04 -3.20 -16.31
N THR A 258 14.12 -3.77 -15.80
CA THR A 258 15.36 -3.05 -15.49
C THR A 258 16.42 -3.36 -16.55
N ILE A 259 17.50 -2.58 -16.57
CA ILE A 259 18.60 -2.80 -17.52
C ILE A 259 19.28 -4.16 -17.33
N SER A 260 19.21 -4.72 -16.12
CA SER A 260 19.84 -5.99 -15.75
C SER A 260 18.95 -7.19 -16.05
N GLY A 261 17.81 -6.98 -16.71
CA GLY A 261 16.83 -8.04 -17.01
C GLY A 261 16.00 -8.48 -15.80
N GLU A 262 16.10 -7.78 -14.67
CA GLU A 262 15.19 -7.92 -13.53
C GLU A 262 13.89 -7.15 -13.79
N ALA A 263 12.84 -7.40 -13.00
CA ALA A 263 11.61 -6.61 -13.02
C ALA A 263 11.41 -5.82 -11.72
N LEU A 264 10.97 -4.57 -11.85
CA LEU A 264 10.37 -3.79 -10.77
C LEU A 264 8.86 -3.93 -10.86
N ILE A 265 8.24 -4.50 -9.83
CA ILE A 265 6.80 -4.76 -9.75
C ILE A 265 6.24 -4.08 -8.50
N MET A 266 5.37 -3.08 -8.66
CA MET A 266 4.52 -2.61 -7.57
C MET A 266 3.24 -3.42 -7.58
N ALA A 267 2.99 -4.19 -6.52
CA ALA A 267 1.81 -5.04 -6.42
C ALA A 267 0.92 -4.62 -5.25
N GLU A 268 -0.39 -4.76 -5.46
CA GLU A 268 -1.40 -4.56 -4.42
C GLU A 268 -1.53 -5.83 -3.57
N LEU A 269 -1.66 -5.62 -2.26
CA LEU A 269 -2.03 -6.60 -1.25
C LEU A 269 -3.19 -6.00 -0.45
N GLN A 270 -4.00 -6.86 0.14
CA GLN A 270 -4.96 -6.45 1.15
C GLN A 270 -4.78 -7.29 2.39
N TYR A 271 -5.09 -6.74 3.56
CA TYR A 271 -5.28 -7.56 4.75
C TYR A 271 -6.49 -7.08 5.54
N ASP A 272 -7.25 -8.04 6.02
CA ASP A 272 -8.46 -7.81 6.79
C ASP A 272 -8.15 -8.08 8.27
N VAL A 273 -8.58 -7.18 9.14
CA VAL A 273 -8.64 -7.36 10.59
C VAL A 273 -10.10 -7.54 10.98
N THR A 274 -10.46 -8.74 11.42
CA THR A 274 -11.81 -9.05 11.89
C THR A 274 -11.79 -9.19 13.40
N MET A 275 -12.54 -8.32 14.08
CA MET A 275 -12.77 -8.38 15.52
C MET A 275 -14.18 -8.91 15.77
N LYS A 276 -14.29 -9.95 16.60
CA LYS A 276 -15.57 -10.53 17.02
C LYS A 276 -15.65 -10.58 18.54
N SER A 277 -16.79 -10.17 19.08
CA SER A 277 -17.05 -10.23 20.52
C SER A 277 -18.46 -10.73 20.82
N SER A 278 -18.62 -11.41 21.96
CA SER A 278 -19.93 -11.77 22.51
C SER A 278 -20.68 -10.59 23.12
N ARG A 279 -20.07 -9.40 23.13
CA ARG A 279 -20.62 -8.15 23.65
C ARG A 279 -20.47 -7.04 22.62
N PRO A 280 -21.27 -5.97 22.71
CA PRO A 280 -21.11 -4.80 21.85
C PRO A 280 -19.69 -4.22 21.92
N LEU A 281 -19.17 -3.81 20.76
CA LEU A 281 -17.86 -3.17 20.63
C LEU A 281 -18.04 -1.65 20.54
N ASN A 282 -17.29 -0.89 21.33
CA ASN A 282 -17.25 0.57 21.18
C ASN A 282 -16.28 0.92 20.06
N LEU A 283 -16.77 1.62 19.05
CA LEU A 283 -15.99 2.02 17.89
C LEU A 283 -15.17 3.27 18.22
N ASN A 284 -13.91 3.29 17.80
CA ASN A 284 -13.06 4.48 17.88
C ASN A 284 -13.49 5.52 16.81
N PRO A 285 -13.02 6.79 16.89
CA PRO A 285 -13.44 7.83 15.93
C PRO A 285 -13.16 7.50 14.46
N VAL A 286 -12.09 6.74 14.16
CA VAL A 286 -11.80 6.30 12.80
C VAL A 286 -12.85 5.31 12.31
N ALA A 287 -13.16 4.29 13.10
CA ALA A 287 -14.22 3.33 12.78
C ALA A 287 -15.60 3.99 12.69
N GLN A 288 -15.90 4.94 13.57
CA GLN A 288 -17.13 5.74 13.50
C GLN A 288 -17.21 6.53 12.18
N ALA A 289 -16.12 7.14 11.72
CA ALA A 289 -16.08 7.88 10.46
C ALA A 289 -16.35 7.00 9.22
N TRP A 290 -16.11 5.68 9.32
CA TRP A 290 -16.41 4.73 8.26
C TRP A 290 -17.81 4.12 8.37
N VAL A 291 -18.21 3.73 9.58
CA VAL A 291 -19.42 2.93 9.83
C VAL A 291 -20.65 3.81 10.07
N GLY A 292 -20.47 5.06 10.54
CA GLY A 292 -21.57 5.97 10.88
C GLY A 292 -22.31 5.61 12.18
N LYS A 293 -21.74 4.73 13.01
CA LYS A 293 -22.30 4.29 14.30
C LYS A 293 -21.23 4.37 15.39
N ASN A 294 -21.64 4.50 16.65
CA ASN A 294 -20.74 4.52 17.81
C ASN A 294 -20.36 3.13 18.31
N THR A 295 -21.18 2.12 18.00
CA THR A 295 -21.01 0.75 18.49
C THR A 295 -21.30 -0.26 17.40
N ALA A 296 -20.61 -1.41 17.45
CA ALA A 296 -20.97 -2.62 16.73
C ALA A 296 -21.66 -3.60 17.68
N THR A 297 -22.58 -4.42 17.18
CA THR A 297 -23.30 -5.42 17.98
C THR A 297 -22.36 -6.55 18.41
N SER A 298 -21.51 -7.02 17.50
CA SER A 298 -20.59 -8.13 17.75
C SER A 298 -19.33 -8.09 16.89
N THR A 299 -19.36 -7.47 15.71
CA THR A 299 -18.33 -7.63 14.69
C THR A 299 -17.89 -6.29 14.11
N LEU A 300 -16.57 -6.07 14.06
CA LEU A 300 -15.92 -5.00 13.30
C LEU A 300 -14.95 -5.64 12.30
N ASN A 301 -15.04 -5.24 11.03
CA ASN A 301 -14.06 -5.58 10.00
C ASN A 301 -13.34 -4.32 9.55
N GLU A 302 -12.01 -4.38 9.51
CA GLU A 302 -11.15 -3.34 8.95
C GLU A 302 -10.41 -3.93 7.75
N THR A 303 -10.52 -3.29 6.58
CA THR A 303 -9.78 -3.68 5.38
C THR A 303 -8.67 -2.67 5.14
N HIS A 304 -7.45 -3.17 5.04
CA HIS A 304 -6.28 -2.39 4.70
C HIS A 304 -5.83 -2.75 3.29
N THR A 305 -5.52 -1.72 2.50
CA THR A 305 -4.83 -1.89 1.22
C THR A 305 -3.36 -1.52 1.41
N ALA A 306 -2.47 -2.39 0.93
CA ALA A 306 -1.04 -2.17 0.92
C ALA A 306 -0.48 -2.29 -0.50
N LEU A 307 0.48 -1.43 -0.82
CA LEU A 307 1.28 -1.50 -2.03
C LEU A 307 2.69 -1.89 -1.63
N VAL A 308 3.26 -2.89 -2.29
CA VAL A 308 4.64 -3.32 -2.08
C VAL A 308 5.39 -3.32 -3.40
N LEU A 309 6.54 -2.66 -3.42
CA LEU A 309 7.45 -2.65 -4.55
C LEU A 309 8.45 -3.79 -4.43
N PHE A 310 8.42 -4.71 -5.40
CA PHE A 310 9.31 -5.84 -5.49
C PHE A 310 10.34 -5.65 -6.60
N LYS A 311 11.57 -6.07 -6.31
CA LYS A 311 12.58 -6.40 -7.32
C LYS A 311 12.58 -7.90 -7.53
N ILE A 312 12.26 -8.34 -8.74
CA ILE A 312 12.20 -9.75 -9.12
C ILE A 312 13.38 -10.06 -10.04
N PRO A 313 14.34 -10.87 -9.60
CA PRO A 313 15.47 -11.27 -10.43
C PRO A 313 15.07 -12.11 -11.65
N LYS A 314 15.94 -12.08 -12.66
CA LYS A 314 15.90 -13.02 -13.78
C LYS A 314 16.13 -14.45 -13.28
N ARG A 315 15.43 -15.40 -13.89
CA ARG A 315 15.63 -16.84 -13.65
C ARG A 315 17.06 -17.25 -13.99
N GLY A 316 17.60 -18.20 -13.24
CA GLY A 316 18.96 -18.72 -13.43
C GLY A 316 20.03 -17.95 -12.65
N HIS A 317 19.65 -16.90 -11.93
CA HIS A 317 20.49 -16.27 -10.91
C HIS A 317 20.06 -16.74 -9.52
N ASP A 318 21.01 -16.97 -8.61
CA ASP A 318 20.75 -17.33 -7.20
C ASP A 318 20.22 -16.14 -6.35
N ALA A 319 19.81 -15.07 -7.02
CA ALA A 319 19.29 -13.87 -6.36
C ALA A 319 17.83 -14.09 -5.91
N LYS A 320 17.54 -13.68 -4.68
CA LYS A 320 16.19 -13.68 -4.10
C LYS A 320 15.41 -12.42 -4.45
N ILE A 321 14.08 -12.53 -4.44
CA ILE A 321 13.15 -11.41 -4.55
C ILE A 321 13.33 -10.49 -3.34
N ARG A 322 13.33 -9.18 -3.55
CA ARG A 322 13.42 -8.19 -2.47
C ARG A 322 12.27 -7.21 -2.52
N ALA A 323 11.62 -6.97 -1.40
CA ALA A 323 10.77 -5.81 -1.24
C ALA A 323 11.66 -4.56 -1.03
N LEU A 324 11.38 -3.50 -1.78
CA LEU A 324 12.17 -2.27 -1.80
C LEU A 324 11.43 -1.10 -1.12
N GLY A 325 10.13 -1.22 -0.92
CA GLY A 325 9.31 -0.19 -0.32
C GLY A 325 7.86 -0.64 -0.17
N ALA A 326 7.14 0.02 0.72
CA ALA A 326 5.71 -0.20 0.90
C ALA A 326 4.96 1.08 1.27
N ALA A 327 3.65 1.06 1.08
CA ALA A 327 2.70 1.98 1.68
C ALA A 327 1.43 1.20 2.02
N GLU A 328 0.69 1.65 3.04
CA GLU A 328 -0.58 1.03 3.42
C GLU A 328 -1.53 2.07 4.00
N ALA A 329 -2.83 1.83 3.84
CA ALA A 329 -3.89 2.64 4.43
C ALA A 329 -5.11 1.76 4.74
N VAL A 330 -5.89 2.14 5.74
CA VAL A 330 -7.25 1.60 5.93
C VAL A 330 -8.11 2.11 4.77
N THR A 331 -8.73 1.21 4.02
CA THR A 331 -9.53 1.56 2.84
C THR A 331 -11.00 1.20 2.98
N ALA A 332 -11.37 0.44 4.01
CA ALA A 332 -12.76 0.24 4.40
C ALA A 332 -12.85 -0.20 5.86
N MET A 333 -13.97 0.11 6.51
CA MET A 333 -14.40 -0.56 7.74
C MET A 333 -15.90 -0.84 7.68
N SER A 334 -16.34 -1.94 8.29
CA SER A 334 -17.76 -2.29 8.40
C SER A 334 -18.06 -2.90 9.77
N ALA A 335 -19.27 -2.66 10.29
CA ALA A 335 -19.72 -3.23 11.55
C ALA A 335 -21.22 -3.52 11.55
N ASP A 336 -21.65 -4.46 12.39
CA ASP A 336 -23.05 -4.89 12.54
C ASP A 336 -23.89 -3.97 13.43
#